data_AF-A0A940SX80-F1
#
_entry.id   AF-A0A940SX80-F1
#
_cell.length_a   1.000
_cell.length_b   1.000
_cell.length_c   1.000
_cell.angle_alpha   90.00
_cell.angle_beta   90.00
_cell.angle_gamma   90.00
#
_symmetry.space_group_name_H-M   'P 1'
#
loop_
_entity.id
_entity.type
_entity.pdbx_description
1 polymer ?
#
loop_
_entity_poly.entity_id
_entity_poly.type
_entity_poly.pdbx_seq_one_letter_code
_entity_poly.pdbx_strand_id
1 'polypeptide(L)' 'MELKRFIQLFLVYTLSIFIPLLLISWLNITRFLSMLMVLVLVGYFVMTVPLTMMTLKKKK' A
#
# COMPACT_ATOMS: atom_id res chain seq x y z
N MET A 1 0.61 5.06 22.63
CA MET A 1 -0.08 5.07 21.32
C MET A 1 -1.28 4.14 21.42
N GLU A 2 -2.47 4.60 21.08
CA GLU A 2 -3.66 3.75 21.03
C GLU A 2 -3.38 2.53 20.14
N LEU A 3 -3.47 1.32 20.71
CA LEU A 3 -3.17 0.05 20.04
C LEU A 3 -3.94 -0.11 18.70
N LYS A 4 -5.14 0.48 18.64
CA LYS A 4 -5.95 0.59 17.41
C LYS A 4 -5.22 1.27 16.26
N ARG A 5 -4.47 2.34 16.52
CA ARG A 5 -3.75 3.10 15.49
C ARG A 5 -2.54 2.34 14.97
N PHE A 6 -1.88 1.56 15.83
CA PHE A 6 -0.77 0.68 15.45
C PHE A 6 -1.25 -0.42 14.50
N ILE A 7 -2.33 -1.13 14.86
CA ILE A 7 -2.90 -2.19 14.01
C ILE A 7 -3.33 -1.63 12.65
N GLN A 8 -3.92 -0.44 12.62
CA GLN A 8 -4.33 0.19 11.36
C GLN A 8 -3.13 0.48 10.44
N LEU A 9 -2.06 1.07 10.98
CA LEU A 9 -0.83 1.33 10.23
C LEU A 9 -0.18 0.02 9.75
N PHE A 10 -0.15 -1.00 10.61
CA PHE A 10 0.40 -2.32 10.29
C PHE A 10 -0.35 -3.00 9.15
N LEU A 11 -1.69 -2.99 9.18
CA LEU A 11 -2.52 -3.54 8.10
C LEU A 11 -2.32 -2.77 6.79
N VAL A 12 -2.29 -1.43 6.83
CA VAL A 12 -2.06 -0.60 5.64
C VAL A 12 -0.70 -0.90 5.01
N TYR A 13 0.36 -0.99 5.82
CA TYR A 13 1.69 -1.33 5.33
C TYR A 13 1.75 -2.74 4.73
N THR A 14 1.11 -3.70 5.39
CA THR A 14 1.07 -5.09 4.91
C THR A 14 0.35 -5.17 3.57
N LEU A 15 -0.80 -4.53 3.44
CA LEU A 15 -1.57 -4.47 2.19
C LEU A 15 -0.80 -3.72 1.09
N SER A 16 -0.05 -2.69 1.44
CA SER A 16 0.80 -1.94 0.50
C SER A 16 1.89 -2.77 -0.17
N ILE A 17 2.27 -3.92 0.41
CA ILE A 17 3.25 -4.85 -0.16
C ILE A 17 2.55 -6.03 -0.84
N PHE A 18 1.51 -6.58 -0.21
CA PHE A 18 0.77 -7.72 -0.73
C PHE A 18 0.01 -7.41 -2.02
N ILE A 19 -0.65 -6.26 -2.10
CA ILE A 19 -1.47 -5.88 -3.28
C ILE A 19 -0.60 -5.77 -4.55
N PRO A 20 0.54 -5.06 -4.55
CA PRO A 20 1.41 -5.02 -5.73
C PRO A 20 1.96 -6.39 -6.12
N LEU A 21 2.36 -7.23 -5.15
CA LEU A 21 2.88 -8.57 -5.43
C LEU A 21 1.83 -9.48 -6.08
N LEU A 22 0.59 -9.45 -5.58
CA LEU A 22 -0.54 -10.16 -6.19
C LEU A 22 -0.81 -9.65 -7.60
N LEU A 23 -0.75 -8.34 -7.82
CA LEU A 23 -1.01 -7.72 -9.12
C LEU A 23 0.08 -8.07 -10.15
N ILE A 24 1.34 -8.06 -9.73
CA ILE A 24 2.50 -8.50 -10.53
C ILE A 24 2.35 -9.96 -10.95
N SER A 25 1.97 -10.82 -10.00
CA SER A 25 1.73 -12.25 -10.25
C SER A 25 0.56 -12.47 -11.21
N TRP A 26 -0.55 -11.76 -11.01
CA TRP A 26 -1.75 -11.86 -11.83
C TRP A 26 -1.53 -11.37 -13.28
N LEU A 27 -0.75 -10.30 -13.46
CA LEU A 27 -0.37 -9.78 -14.77
C LEU A 27 0.80 -10.54 -15.41
N ASN A 28 1.35 -11.54 -14.72
CA ASN A 28 2.44 -12.39 -15.18
C ASN A 28 3.67 -11.57 -15.65
N ILE A 29 4.02 -10.54 -14.89
CA ILE A 29 5.08 -9.60 -15.24
C ILE A 29 6.44 -10.26 -14.99
N THR A 30 7.10 -10.69 -16.06
CA THR A 30 8.40 -11.36 -16.00
C THR A 30 9.58 -10.40 -16.05
N ARG A 31 9.40 -9.18 -16.57
CA ARG A 31 10.46 -8.17 -16.66
C ARG A 31 10.67 -7.51 -15.30
N PHE A 32 11.89 -7.65 -14.76
CA PHE A 32 12.29 -7.07 -13.47
C PHE A 32 12.01 -5.57 -13.36
N LEU A 33 12.28 -4.79 -14.42
CA LEU A 33 12.04 -3.35 -14.42
C LEU A 33 10.55 -3.00 -14.31
N SER A 34 9.70 -3.76 -15.00
CA SER A 34 8.24 -3.59 -14.95
C SER A 34 7.68 -4.02 -13.59
N MET A 35 8.24 -5.07 -12.99
CA MET A 35 7.91 -5.51 -11.63
C MET A 35 8.19 -4.40 -10.60
N LEU A 36 9.38 -3.78 -10.67
CA LEU A 36 9.74 -2.66 -9.79
C LEU A 36 8.82 -1.46 -9.97
N MET A 37 8.49 -1.09 -11.20
CA MET A 37 7.57 0.02 -11.47
C MET A 37 6.18 -0.22 -10.87
N VAL A 38 5.63 -1.42 -11.04
CA VAL A 38 4.32 -1.77 -10.47
C VAL A 38 4.38 -1.79 -8.94
N LEU A 39 5.46 -2.32 -8.36
CA LEU A 39 5.67 -2.33 -6.92
C LEU A 39 5.66 -0.91 -6.32
N VAL A 40 6.41 0.01 -6.93
CA VAL A 40 6.54 1.39 -6.46
C VAL A 40 5.25 2.17 -6.67
N LEU A 41 4.65 2.11 -7.87
CA LEU A 41 3.43 2.86 -8.18
C LEU A 41 2.25 2.36 -7.34
N VAL A 42 1.96 1.06 -7.39
CA VAL A 42 0.79 0.49 -6.70
C VAL A 42 1.00 0.53 -5.19
N GLY A 43 2.22 0.24 -4.71
CA GLY A 43 2.55 0.36 -3.28
C GLY A 43 2.34 1.78 -2.78
N TYR A 44 2.84 2.79 -3.51
CA TYR A 44 2.64 4.19 -3.13
C TYR A 44 1.17 4.59 -3.08
N PHE A 45 0.35 4.18 -4.07
CA PHE A 45 -1.09 4.46 -4.09
C PHE A 45 -1.82 3.79 -2.92
N VAL A 46 -1.56 2.51 -2.67
CA VAL A 46 -2.17 1.75 -1.56
C VAL A 46 -1.80 2.37 -0.22
N MET A 47 -0.61 2.95 -0.09
CA MET A 47 -0.18 3.61 1.14
C MET A 47 -0.76 5.04 1.30
N THR A 48 -0.79 5.82 0.21
CA THR A 48 -1.25 7.22 0.26
C THR A 48 -2.75 7.36 0.48
N VAL A 49 -3.58 6.48 -0.08
CA VAL A 49 -5.05 6.52 0.10
C VAL A 49 -5.46 6.50 1.59
N PRO A 50 -5.05 5.49 2.40
CA PRO A 50 -5.40 5.44 3.82
C PRO A 50 -4.75 6.55 4.64
N LEU A 51 -3.51 6.95 4.32
CA LEU A 51 -2.84 8.06 5.00
C LEU A 51 -3.55 9.40 4.75
N THR A 52 -4.03 9.63 3.53
CA THR A 52 -4.80 10.82 3.14
C THR A 52 -6.17 10.83 3.84
N MET A 53 -6.85 9.69 3.90
CA MET A 53 -8.09 9.55 4.66
C MET A 53 -7.90 9.80 6.17
N MET A 54 -6.82 9.26 6.76
CA MET A 54 -6.53 9.44 8.19
C MET A 54 -6.18 10.89 8.52
N THR A 55 -5.45 11.59 7.65
CA THR A 55 -5.10 13.00 7.84
C THR A 55 -6.30 13.93 7.66
N LEU A 56 -7.17 13.67 6.69
CA LEU A 56 -8.43 14.40 6.50
C LEU A 56 -9.37 14.27 7.70
N LYS A 57 -9.51 13.06 8.27
CA LYS A 57 -10.32 12.84 9.48
C LYS A 57 -9.76 13.55 10.72
N LYS A 58 -8.47 13.86 10.75
CA LYS A 58 -7.81 14.49 11.89
C LYS A 58 -7.94 16.02 11.90
N LYS A 59 -8.36 16.62 10.77
CA LYS A 59 -8.58 18.07 10.61
C LYS A 59 -10.04 18.49 10.82
N LYS A 60 -10.91 17.58 11.22
CA LYS A 60 -12.28 17.86 11.68
C LYS A 60 -12.35 17.66 13.18
#